data_AF-A0A2D6Q3L7-F1
#
_entry.id   AF-A0A2D6Q3L7-F1
#
_cell.length_a   1.000
_cell.length_b   1.000
_cell.length_c   1.000
_cell.angle_alpha   90.00
_cell.angle_beta   90.00
_cell.angle_gamma   90.00
#
_symmetry.space_group_name_H-M   'P 1'
#
loop_
_entity.id
_entity.type
_entity.pdbx_description
1 polymer ?
#
loop_
_entity_poly.entity_id
_entity_poly.type
_entity_poly.pdbx_seq_one_letter_code
_entity_poly.pdbx_strand_id
1 'polypeptide(L)'
;MSTERKKSWLDIRIGRDDFIISLAAATLATVGARAGGMAIRRITTQIEKDRITAEKTGAPPETAKSIIQKEIQRQSIEQSQKEIDLWEQNAFRSLSIPLPTDEVLQEVGQRLYSTLWIMERSENIHFKEAADYLLPLLQSGQTFVDIFKSPSSEDTTRVMTTAANVEDGKLVWIIGIPTDVIFGKNSSELAIDLVHEIEHLQNVRDYDRMLLPLSPEDRLDIHRRRFQDIDEYIVEESRGYKAQAGAYIYHVGLLGRDSTGSEDEELAVTLIQSGRRADSPDWRKYLVENRLQEGIKAREKKKSEQKSDIIPTHD
;
A
#
# COMPACT_ATOMS: atom_id res chain seq x y z
N MET A 1 43.30 8.21 -6.85
CA MET A 1 42.61 8.60 -5.60
C MET A 1 41.18 8.11 -5.70
N SER A 2 40.84 7.13 -4.87
CA SER A 2 39.54 6.46 -4.81
C SER A 2 38.46 7.45 -4.37
N THR A 3 37.49 7.73 -5.24
CA THR A 3 36.25 8.40 -4.86
C THR A 3 35.40 7.43 -4.07
N GLU A 4 35.48 7.51 -2.75
CA GLU A 4 34.52 6.89 -1.85
C GLU A 4 33.11 7.31 -2.25
N ARG A 5 32.33 6.36 -2.79
CA ARG A 5 30.87 6.47 -2.81
C ARG A 5 30.44 6.68 -1.37
N LYS A 6 29.92 7.86 -1.04
CA LYS A 6 29.08 8.03 0.16
C LYS A 6 27.99 6.96 0.08
N LYS A 7 28.13 5.89 0.86
CA LYS A 7 27.08 4.89 1.02
C LYS A 7 25.84 5.63 1.51
N SER A 8 24.82 5.70 0.66
CA SER A 8 23.46 5.85 1.15
C SER A 8 23.25 4.74 2.18
N TRP A 9 22.85 5.10 3.41
CA TRP A 9 22.65 4.14 4.49
C TRP A 9 21.40 3.27 4.28
N LEU A 10 20.65 3.52 3.20
CA LEU A 10 19.47 2.78 2.77
C LEU A 10 19.65 2.35 1.31
N ASP A 11 19.42 1.08 1.02
CA ASP A 11 19.44 0.53 -0.33
C ASP A 11 18.14 0.92 -1.10
N ILE A 12 18.01 2.23 -1.37
CA ILE A 12 17.03 2.79 -2.28
C ILE A 12 17.64 2.77 -3.68
N ARG A 13 17.03 2.02 -4.59
CA ARG A 13 17.44 1.90 -5.99
C ARG A 13 16.59 2.87 -6.82
N ILE A 14 17.23 3.57 -7.74
CA ILE A 14 16.58 4.59 -8.56
C ILE A 14 16.98 4.39 -10.02
N GLY A 15 16.00 4.37 -10.93
CA GLY A 15 16.24 4.50 -12.38
C GLY A 15 16.76 3.25 -13.10
N ARG A 16 16.32 2.04 -12.70
CA ARG A 16 16.60 0.83 -13.49
C ARG A 16 15.54 0.61 -14.58
N ASP A 17 15.90 0.92 -15.83
CA ASP A 17 15.08 0.61 -17.01
C ASP A 17 14.90 -0.92 -17.22
N ASP A 18 15.85 -1.73 -16.73
CA ASP A 18 15.82 -3.19 -16.82
C ASP A 18 14.74 -3.83 -15.91
N PHE A 19 14.16 -3.06 -14.98
CA PHE A 19 13.11 -3.53 -14.08
C PHE A 19 11.78 -3.78 -14.80
N ILE A 20 11.59 -3.19 -15.99
CA ILE A 20 10.33 -3.26 -16.75
C ILE A 20 9.97 -4.70 -17.14
N ILE A 21 10.93 -5.61 -17.32
CA ILE A 21 10.64 -6.96 -17.83
C ILE A 21 10.18 -7.92 -16.71
N SER A 22 10.79 -7.87 -15.53
CA SER A 22 10.35 -8.67 -14.38
C SER A 22 9.12 -8.09 -13.68
N LEU A 23 9.02 -6.75 -13.67
CA LEU A 23 7.83 -6.06 -13.20
C LEU A 23 6.67 -6.33 -14.15
N ALA A 24 6.81 -6.33 -15.49
CA ALA A 24 5.69 -6.64 -16.40
C ALA A 24 4.97 -7.98 -16.08
N ALA A 25 5.69 -8.99 -15.58
CA ALA A 25 5.06 -10.24 -15.13
C ALA A 25 4.28 -10.08 -13.79
N ALA A 26 4.68 -9.16 -12.91
CA ALA A 26 4.10 -8.88 -11.58
C ALA A 26 3.14 -7.65 -11.55
N THR A 27 3.45 -6.50 -12.15
CA THR A 27 2.59 -5.29 -12.26
C THR A 27 1.41 -5.45 -13.18
N LEU A 28 1.41 -6.38 -14.13
CA LEU A 28 0.17 -6.73 -14.83
C LEU A 28 -0.87 -7.37 -13.87
N ALA A 29 -0.62 -7.43 -12.56
CA ALA A 29 -1.56 -7.83 -11.52
C ALA A 29 -2.06 -6.66 -10.64
N THR A 30 -1.61 -5.43 -10.84
CA THR A 30 -2.10 -4.26 -10.08
C THR A 30 -2.45 -3.13 -11.04
N VAL A 31 -3.49 -3.38 -11.84
CA VAL A 31 -4.14 -2.37 -12.67
C VAL A 31 -5.29 -1.77 -11.84
N GLY A 32 -5.66 -0.54 -12.16
CA GLY A 32 -6.51 0.45 -11.47
C GLY A 32 -6.41 1.74 -12.30
N ALA A 33 -7.32 2.70 -12.35
CA ALA A 33 -8.53 2.95 -11.62
C ALA A 33 -9.51 3.61 -12.59
N ARG A 34 -10.79 3.24 -12.51
CA ARG A 34 -11.91 4.15 -12.82
C ARG A 34 -13.20 3.59 -12.21
N ALA A 35 -13.33 3.68 -10.89
CA ALA A 35 -14.62 3.50 -10.21
C ALA A 35 -14.88 4.53 -9.08
N GLY A 36 -14.08 5.60 -8.98
CA GLY A 36 -14.32 6.69 -8.04
C GLY A 36 -15.69 7.37 -8.21
N GLY A 37 -16.33 7.24 -9.39
CA GLY A 37 -17.70 7.75 -9.60
C GLY A 37 -18.83 6.82 -9.15
N MET A 38 -18.58 5.52 -8.94
CA MET A 38 -19.61 4.54 -8.55
C MET A 38 -19.56 4.15 -7.07
N ALA A 39 -18.38 4.12 -6.44
CA ALA A 39 -18.24 3.92 -5.00
C ALA A 39 -18.94 5.04 -4.19
N ILE A 40 -18.80 6.29 -4.64
CA ILE A 40 -19.51 7.46 -4.09
C ILE A 40 -21.04 7.23 -4.06
N ARG A 41 -21.62 6.59 -5.09
CA ARG A 41 -23.08 6.32 -5.12
C ARG A 41 -23.51 5.28 -4.07
N ARG A 42 -22.69 4.29 -3.71
CA ARG A 42 -23.08 3.24 -2.75
C ARG A 42 -22.94 3.67 -1.30
N ILE A 43 -21.95 4.49 -0.96
CA ILE A 43 -21.90 5.15 0.35
C ILE A 43 -23.01 6.17 0.48
N THR A 44 -23.32 6.92 -0.58
CA THR A 44 -24.56 7.71 -0.60
C THR A 44 -25.75 6.81 -0.29
N THR A 45 -25.79 5.56 -0.75
CA THR A 45 -26.91 4.64 -0.49
C THR A 45 -26.92 4.05 0.94
N GLN A 46 -25.77 3.75 1.55
CA GLN A 46 -25.70 3.24 2.93
C GLN A 46 -25.87 4.37 3.95
N ILE A 47 -25.24 5.54 3.72
CA ILE A 47 -25.51 6.77 4.47
C ILE A 47 -26.97 7.20 4.29
N GLU A 48 -27.59 7.04 3.11
CA GLU A 48 -29.02 7.30 2.92
C GLU A 48 -29.88 6.28 3.68
N LYS A 49 -29.50 4.99 3.73
CA LYS A 49 -30.19 3.98 4.55
C LYS A 49 -30.08 4.27 6.04
N ASP A 50 -28.91 4.70 6.49
CA ASP A 50 -28.65 5.09 7.87
C ASP A 50 -29.37 6.41 8.19
N ARG A 51 -29.47 7.35 7.23
CA ARG A 51 -30.30 8.58 7.32
C ARG A 51 -31.79 8.25 7.41
N ILE A 52 -32.30 7.33 6.60
CA ILE A 52 -33.70 6.89 6.64
C ILE A 52 -34.01 6.17 7.97
N THR A 53 -33.03 5.47 8.55
CA THR A 53 -33.17 4.79 9.85
C THR A 53 -33.04 5.77 11.02
N ALA A 54 -32.17 6.77 10.91
CA ALA A 54 -32.03 7.92 11.79
C ALA A 54 -33.31 8.78 11.83
N GLU A 55 -33.90 9.08 10.67
CA GLU A 55 -35.19 9.77 10.54
C GLU A 55 -36.33 9.00 11.21
N LYS A 56 -36.25 7.66 11.26
CA LYS A 56 -37.22 6.80 11.97
C LYS A 56 -36.98 6.68 13.47
N THR A 57 -35.75 6.88 13.96
CA THR A 57 -35.37 6.68 15.36
C THR A 57 -35.10 7.99 16.12
N GLY A 58 -35.05 9.13 15.43
CA GLY A 58 -34.78 10.45 16.01
C GLY A 58 -33.30 10.70 16.37
N ALA A 59 -32.40 9.76 16.09
CA ALA A 59 -30.97 9.93 16.27
C ALA A 59 -30.35 10.42 14.94
N PRO A 60 -29.48 11.45 14.93
CA PRO A 60 -28.83 11.90 13.70
C PRO A 60 -27.95 10.79 13.10
N PRO A 61 -27.86 10.66 11.76
CA PRO A 61 -27.01 9.64 11.13
C PRO A 61 -25.55 9.87 11.52
N GLU A 62 -24.84 8.80 11.87
CA GLU A 62 -23.43 8.89 12.21
C GLU A 62 -22.61 9.34 11.01
N THR A 63 -21.78 10.37 11.19
CA THR A 63 -20.82 10.79 10.16
C THR A 63 -19.58 9.90 10.20
N ALA A 64 -18.86 9.79 9.08
CA ALA A 64 -17.56 9.10 9.00
C ALA A 64 -16.62 9.52 10.14
N LYS A 65 -16.46 10.83 10.30
CA LYS A 65 -15.77 11.45 11.43
C LYS A 65 -16.27 10.99 12.79
N SER A 66 -17.58 10.91 13.04
CA SER A 66 -18.12 10.42 14.31
C SER A 66 -17.77 8.96 14.56
N ILE A 67 -17.77 8.11 13.53
CA ILE A 67 -17.42 6.69 13.66
C ILE A 67 -15.94 6.55 14.03
N ILE A 68 -15.05 7.27 13.33
CA ILE A 68 -13.62 7.27 13.60
C ILE A 68 -13.32 7.83 14.99
N GLN A 69 -13.95 8.93 15.40
CA GLN A 69 -13.75 9.52 16.73
C GLN A 69 -14.20 8.59 17.86
N LYS A 70 -15.31 7.87 17.70
CA LYS A 70 -15.72 6.82 18.65
C LYS A 70 -14.68 5.71 18.74
N GLU A 71 -14.09 5.33 17.60
CA GLU A 71 -13.04 4.31 17.57
C GLU A 71 -11.75 4.78 18.25
N ILE A 72 -11.31 6.02 17.99
CA ILE A 72 -10.17 6.66 18.67
C ILE A 72 -10.36 6.65 20.19
N GLN A 73 -11.55 7.06 20.66
CA GLN A 73 -11.90 7.04 22.09
C GLN A 73 -11.89 5.61 22.65
N ARG A 74 -12.45 4.64 21.92
CA ARG A 74 -12.48 3.23 22.30
C ARG A 74 -11.07 2.63 22.43
N GLN A 75 -10.14 3.06 21.59
CA GLN A 75 -8.73 2.66 21.63
C GLN A 75 -7.90 3.49 22.62
N SER A 76 -8.50 4.50 23.26
CA SER A 76 -7.83 5.41 24.19
C SER A 76 -6.60 6.10 23.57
N ILE A 77 -6.71 6.47 22.29
CA ILE A 77 -5.67 7.24 21.61
C ILE A 77 -5.83 8.70 22.00
N GLU A 78 -4.84 9.24 22.72
CA GLU A 78 -4.80 10.64 23.12
C GLU A 78 -4.05 11.47 22.10
N GLN A 79 -4.48 12.72 21.92
CA GLN A 79 -3.76 13.67 21.07
C GLN A 79 -2.35 13.91 21.63
N SER A 80 -1.35 13.92 20.76
CA SER A 80 0.05 14.09 21.13
C SER A 80 0.64 15.34 20.48
N GLN A 81 1.05 16.30 21.31
CA GLN A 81 1.76 17.49 20.83
C GLN A 81 3.09 17.12 20.17
N LYS A 82 3.77 16.09 20.69
CA LYS A 82 5.03 15.60 20.11
C LYS A 82 4.80 15.04 18.70
N GLU A 83 3.70 14.32 18.48
CA GLU A 83 3.33 13.84 17.15
C GLU A 83 3.01 15.01 16.22
N ILE A 84 2.22 15.98 16.68
CA ILE A 84 1.91 17.19 15.90
C ILE A 84 3.20 17.91 15.47
N ASP A 85 4.12 18.15 16.41
CA ASP A 85 5.39 18.82 16.14
C ASP A 85 6.26 18.03 15.16
N LEU A 86 6.32 16.69 15.31
CA LEU A 86 7.06 15.82 14.41
C LEU A 86 6.60 15.98 12.96
N TRP A 87 5.29 15.90 12.72
CA TRP A 87 4.74 16.01 11.36
C TRP A 87 4.79 17.44 10.83
N GLU A 88 4.50 18.46 11.63
CA GLU A 88 4.51 19.85 11.15
C GLU A 88 5.92 20.34 10.78
N GLN A 89 6.96 19.86 11.47
CA GLN A 89 8.34 20.32 11.25
C GLN A 89 9.07 19.53 10.16
N ASN A 90 8.71 18.26 9.93
CA ASN A 90 9.50 17.35 9.10
C ASN A 90 8.74 16.85 7.86
N ALA A 91 7.41 16.95 7.82
CA ALA A 91 6.64 16.47 6.68
C ALA A 91 6.79 17.39 5.47
N PHE A 92 6.87 16.77 4.29
CA PHE A 92 6.73 17.46 3.02
C PHE A 92 5.27 17.47 2.56
N ARG A 93 4.95 18.47 1.74
CA ARG A 93 3.68 18.55 1.02
C ARG A 93 3.79 17.87 -0.34
N SER A 94 2.64 17.50 -0.91
CA SER A 94 2.57 17.03 -2.29
C SER A 94 3.10 18.11 -3.24
N LEU A 95 3.76 17.68 -4.31
CA LEU A 95 4.27 18.56 -5.37
C LEU A 95 3.47 18.33 -6.65
N SER A 96 2.87 19.40 -7.15
CA SER A 96 2.12 19.38 -8.42
C SER A 96 3.00 19.66 -9.64
N ILE A 97 4.27 20.04 -9.45
CA ILE A 97 5.15 20.55 -10.51
C ILE A 97 6.17 19.46 -10.89
N PRO A 98 6.35 19.16 -12.19
CA PRO A 98 7.42 18.26 -12.61
C PRO A 98 8.78 18.93 -12.36
N LEU A 99 9.60 18.31 -11.51
CA LEU A 99 11.01 18.68 -11.34
C LEU A 99 11.84 18.21 -12.56
N PRO A 100 13.00 18.82 -12.82
CA PRO A 100 13.99 18.30 -13.77
C PRO A 100 14.41 16.85 -13.44
N THR A 101 14.67 16.01 -14.45
CA THR A 101 14.84 14.56 -14.30
C THR A 101 15.89 14.13 -13.26
N ASP A 102 17.02 14.84 -13.14
CA ASP A 102 18.07 14.48 -12.17
C ASP A 102 17.75 14.96 -10.75
N GLU A 103 17.05 16.10 -10.61
CA GLU A 103 16.55 16.62 -9.33
C GLU A 103 15.38 15.78 -8.80
N VAL A 104 14.57 15.21 -9.71
CA VAL A 104 13.50 14.28 -9.38
C VAL A 104 14.02 13.12 -8.54
N LEU A 105 15.11 12.48 -8.97
CA LEU A 105 15.58 11.26 -8.32
C LEU A 105 16.09 11.53 -6.90
N GLN A 106 16.85 12.61 -6.70
CA GLN A 106 17.34 12.99 -5.39
C GLN A 106 16.19 13.40 -4.45
N GLU A 107 15.26 14.21 -4.93
CA GLU A 107 14.09 14.65 -4.16
C GLU A 107 13.21 13.46 -3.75
N VAL A 108 12.95 12.52 -4.67
CA VAL A 108 12.13 11.33 -4.39
C VAL A 108 12.79 10.45 -3.32
N GLY A 109 14.10 10.23 -3.41
CA GLY A 109 14.85 9.53 -2.36
C GLY A 109 14.80 10.25 -1.01
N GLN A 110 14.91 11.58 -1.00
CA GLN A 110 14.82 12.39 0.22
C GLN A 110 13.41 12.36 0.84
N ARG A 111 12.36 12.38 0.03
CA ARG A 111 10.97 12.25 0.49
C ARG A 111 10.73 10.90 1.14
N LEU A 112 11.08 9.81 0.46
CA LEU A 112 10.94 8.47 1.02
C LEU A 112 11.73 8.32 2.33
N TYR A 113 12.99 8.79 2.34
CA TYR A 113 13.83 8.79 3.53
C TYR A 113 13.18 9.55 4.69
N SER A 114 12.71 10.77 4.43
CA SER A 114 12.10 11.63 5.45
C SER A 114 10.82 11.00 5.99
N THR A 115 9.99 10.41 5.13
CA THR A 115 8.79 9.68 5.56
C THR A 115 9.14 8.50 6.45
N LEU A 116 10.09 7.64 6.07
CA LEU A 116 10.52 6.51 6.90
C LEU A 116 11.13 6.98 8.24
N TRP A 117 11.89 8.07 8.21
CA TRP A 117 12.49 8.67 9.40
C TRP A 117 11.42 9.22 10.38
N ILE A 118 10.35 9.82 9.85
CA ILE A 118 9.19 10.26 10.63
C ILE A 118 8.47 9.03 11.20
N MET A 119 8.19 8.01 10.37
CA MET A 119 7.51 6.78 10.79
C MET A 119 8.23 6.08 11.95
N GLU A 120 9.56 5.97 11.91
CA GLU A 120 10.39 5.36 12.97
C GLU A 120 10.23 6.06 14.34
N ARG A 121 9.98 7.38 14.32
CA ARG A 121 9.88 8.26 15.50
C ARG A 121 8.46 8.57 15.94
N SER A 122 7.48 8.19 15.13
CA SER A 122 6.06 8.42 15.38
C SER A 122 5.57 7.63 16.60
N GLU A 123 4.61 8.20 17.31
CA GLU A 123 3.85 7.51 18.37
C GLU A 123 2.72 6.64 17.80
N ASN A 124 2.49 6.71 16.48
CA ASN A 124 1.61 5.79 15.77
C ASN A 124 2.27 4.41 15.71
N ILE A 125 1.71 3.45 16.46
CA ILE A 125 2.22 2.09 16.54
C ILE A 125 2.36 1.43 15.16
N HIS A 126 1.43 1.68 14.24
CA HIS A 126 1.48 1.09 12.90
C HIS A 126 2.63 1.66 12.05
N PHE A 127 2.89 2.97 12.15
CA PHE A 127 4.04 3.57 11.47
C PHE A 127 5.36 3.06 12.07
N LYS A 128 5.42 3.00 13.39
CA LYS A 128 6.61 2.54 14.10
C LYS A 128 6.93 1.08 13.78
N GLU A 129 5.96 0.18 13.88
CA GLU A 129 6.13 -1.25 13.57
C GLU A 129 6.56 -1.46 12.11
N ALA A 130 5.95 -0.73 11.17
CA ALA A 130 6.31 -0.81 9.77
C ALA A 130 7.75 -0.33 9.51
N ALA A 131 8.15 0.79 10.11
CA ALA A 131 9.52 1.31 9.99
C ALA A 131 10.55 0.39 10.67
N ASP A 132 10.27 -0.07 11.89
CA ASP A 132 11.12 -0.98 12.66
C ASP A 132 11.30 -2.33 11.92
N TYR A 133 10.31 -2.77 11.12
CA TYR A 133 10.43 -3.93 10.25
C TYR A 133 11.24 -3.66 8.97
N LEU A 134 10.94 -2.57 8.24
CA LEU A 134 11.52 -2.31 6.92
C LEU A 134 12.97 -1.85 7.00
N LEU A 135 13.32 -0.94 7.93
CA LEU A 135 14.64 -0.31 7.99
C LEU A 135 15.80 -1.33 8.12
N PRO A 136 15.74 -2.36 8.98
CA PRO A 136 16.79 -3.38 9.05
C PRO A 136 16.92 -4.21 7.77
N LEU A 137 15.81 -4.44 7.04
CA LEU A 137 15.82 -5.19 5.78
C LEU A 137 16.50 -4.39 4.66
N LEU A 138 16.27 -3.07 4.61
CA LEU A 138 16.94 -2.17 3.69
C LEU A 138 18.44 -2.03 4.01
N GLN A 139 18.82 -2.03 5.28
CA GLN A 139 20.23 -1.94 5.69
C GLN A 139 21.01 -3.23 5.42
N SER A 140 20.34 -4.38 5.46
CA SER A 140 20.95 -5.69 5.23
C SER A 140 20.94 -6.15 3.77
N GLY A 141 20.38 -5.35 2.85
CA GLY A 141 20.24 -5.69 1.44
C GLY A 141 19.32 -6.88 1.17
N GLN A 142 18.48 -7.26 2.14
CA GLN A 142 17.48 -8.32 1.98
C GLN A 142 16.20 -7.82 1.30
N THR A 143 16.02 -6.50 1.26
CA THR A 143 14.92 -5.82 0.60
C THR A 143 15.43 -4.52 -0.01
N PHE A 144 14.81 -4.10 -1.11
CA PHE A 144 15.08 -2.84 -1.78
C PHE A 144 13.79 -2.04 -1.93
N VAL A 145 13.89 -0.72 -1.89
CA VAL A 145 12.84 0.14 -2.46
C VAL A 145 13.32 0.57 -3.84
N ASP A 146 12.54 0.22 -4.86
CA ASP A 146 12.86 0.59 -6.24
C ASP A 146 11.92 1.69 -6.72
N ILE A 147 12.50 2.81 -7.11
CA ILE A 147 11.78 3.98 -7.60
C ILE A 147 11.86 3.97 -9.12
N PHE A 148 10.70 3.87 -9.76
CA PHE A 148 10.60 3.82 -11.22
C PHE A 148 9.70 4.93 -11.76
N LYS A 149 10.00 5.35 -12.99
CA LYS A 149 9.15 6.30 -13.70
C LYS A 149 7.84 5.61 -14.08
N SER A 150 6.73 6.27 -13.81
CA SER A 150 5.42 5.75 -14.22
C SER A 150 5.39 5.53 -15.73
N PRO A 151 4.86 4.39 -16.22
CA PRO A 151 4.70 4.17 -17.63
C PRO A 151 3.86 5.30 -18.23
N SER A 152 4.25 5.82 -19.39
CA SER A 152 3.59 6.96 -20.05
C SER A 152 2.18 6.66 -20.55
N SER A 153 1.64 5.47 -20.30
CA SER A 153 0.26 5.11 -20.64
C SER A 153 -0.70 5.67 -19.59
N GLU A 154 -1.69 6.44 -20.03
CA GLU A 154 -2.79 6.99 -19.21
C GLU A 154 -3.57 5.92 -18.42
N ASP A 155 -3.37 4.63 -18.74
CA ASP A 155 -4.07 3.48 -18.15
C ASP A 155 -3.26 2.70 -17.10
N THR A 156 -2.01 3.06 -16.79
CA THR A 156 -1.24 2.39 -15.73
C THR A 156 -1.35 3.14 -14.42
N THR A 157 -1.91 2.46 -13.43
CA THR A 157 -2.17 2.98 -12.08
C THR A 157 -0.88 3.31 -11.34
N ARG A 158 -0.96 4.39 -10.58
CA ARG A 158 0.07 4.87 -9.66
C ARG A 158 -0.07 4.15 -8.32
N VAL A 159 0.39 2.91 -8.21
CA VAL A 159 0.28 2.13 -6.96
C VAL A 159 1.65 1.59 -6.59
N MET A 160 1.98 1.63 -5.30
CA MET A 160 3.14 0.92 -4.77
C MET A 160 2.90 -0.58 -4.88
N THR A 161 3.95 -1.37 -5.02
CA THR A 161 3.79 -2.83 -5.16
C THR A 161 4.94 -3.58 -4.52
N THR A 162 4.63 -4.71 -3.89
CA THR A 162 5.63 -5.65 -3.39
C THR A 162 5.87 -6.76 -4.42
N ALA A 163 7.14 -7.00 -4.76
CA ALA A 163 7.57 -8.01 -5.73
C ALA A 163 8.81 -8.78 -5.23
N ALA A 164 9.14 -9.88 -5.91
CA ALA A 164 10.37 -10.64 -5.66
C ALA A 164 11.15 -10.88 -6.95
N ASN A 165 12.47 -10.99 -6.81
CA ASN A 165 13.39 -11.40 -7.86
C ASN A 165 14.48 -12.31 -7.29
N VAL A 166 15.17 -13.07 -8.14
CA VAL A 166 16.41 -13.76 -7.75
C VAL A 166 17.61 -12.90 -8.20
N GLU A 167 18.40 -12.43 -7.23
CA GLU A 167 19.65 -11.71 -7.46
C GLU A 167 20.79 -12.46 -6.77
N ASP A 168 21.89 -12.72 -7.48
CA ASP A 168 23.08 -13.41 -6.97
C ASP A 168 22.76 -14.75 -6.25
N GLY A 169 21.81 -15.53 -6.81
CA GLY A 169 21.37 -16.80 -6.25
C GLY A 169 20.61 -16.68 -4.94
N LYS A 170 20.00 -15.52 -4.65
CA LYS A 170 19.16 -15.28 -3.48
C LYS A 170 17.83 -14.66 -3.89
N LEU A 171 16.77 -15.09 -3.22
CA LEU A 171 15.48 -14.43 -3.34
C LEU A 171 15.55 -13.08 -2.61
N VAL A 172 15.21 -12.03 -3.34
CA VAL A 172 15.24 -10.63 -2.91
C VAL A 172 13.85 -10.04 -3.07
N TRP A 173 13.39 -9.34 -2.04
CA TRP A 173 12.10 -8.65 -2.03
C TRP A 173 12.26 -7.16 -2.39
N ILE A 174 11.28 -6.60 -3.09
CA ILE A 174 11.35 -5.24 -3.63
C ILE A 174 10.00 -4.56 -3.38
N ILE A 175 10.03 -3.36 -2.81
CA ILE A 175 8.88 -2.44 -2.82
C ILE A 175 9.09 -1.48 -3.99
N GLY A 176 8.32 -1.65 -5.06
CA GLY A 176 8.31 -0.76 -6.21
C GLY A 176 7.41 0.44 -5.96
N ILE A 177 7.94 1.66 -6.11
CA ILE A 177 7.18 2.90 -5.94
C ILE A 177 7.28 3.77 -7.21
N PRO A 178 6.15 4.07 -7.88
CA PRO A 178 6.14 5.02 -8.98
C PRO A 178 6.49 6.44 -8.50
N THR A 179 7.28 7.18 -9.28
CA THR A 179 7.71 8.55 -8.91
C THR A 179 6.53 9.50 -8.67
N ASP A 180 5.44 9.36 -9.43
CA ASP A 180 4.25 10.20 -9.29
C ASP A 180 3.42 9.89 -8.03
N VAL A 181 3.55 8.70 -7.43
CA VAL A 181 3.00 8.40 -6.10
C VAL A 181 3.73 9.25 -5.05
N ILE A 182 5.06 9.30 -5.12
CA ILE A 182 5.87 10.04 -4.13
C ILE A 182 5.67 11.56 -4.25
N PHE A 183 5.50 12.07 -5.47
CA PHE A 183 5.18 13.50 -5.66
C PHE A 183 3.73 13.84 -5.38
N GLY A 184 2.81 12.94 -5.72
CA GLY A 184 1.38 13.15 -5.58
C GLY A 184 0.90 13.16 -4.12
N LYS A 185 1.71 12.63 -3.21
CA LYS A 185 1.37 12.46 -1.78
C LYS A 185 2.17 13.38 -0.87
N ASN A 186 1.56 13.79 0.22
CA ASN A 186 2.29 14.35 1.37
C ASN A 186 2.90 13.22 2.22
N SER A 187 3.73 13.55 3.22
CA SER A 187 4.41 12.53 4.03
C SER A 187 3.46 11.58 4.76
N SER A 188 2.32 12.08 5.26
CA SER A 188 1.33 11.27 5.99
C SER A 188 0.65 10.28 5.06
N GLU A 189 0.23 10.74 3.87
CA GLU A 189 -0.36 9.88 2.83
C GLU A 189 0.65 8.83 2.36
N LEU A 190 1.92 9.22 2.18
CA LEU A 190 2.97 8.28 1.82
C LEU A 190 3.24 7.26 2.92
N ALA A 191 3.23 7.68 4.19
CA ALA A 191 3.43 6.78 5.33
C ALA A 191 2.30 5.75 5.45
N ILE A 192 1.05 6.17 5.25
CA ILE A 192 -0.14 5.32 5.29
C ILE A 192 -0.07 4.26 4.18
N ASP A 193 0.29 4.65 2.96
CA ASP A 193 0.52 3.70 1.85
C ASP A 193 1.70 2.75 2.12
N LEU A 194 2.80 3.26 2.69
CA LEU A 194 3.94 2.43 3.02
C LEU A 194 3.59 1.36 4.06
N VAL A 195 2.72 1.65 5.03
CA VAL A 195 2.21 0.64 5.97
C VAL A 195 1.53 -0.50 5.23
N HIS A 196 0.72 -0.19 4.21
CA HIS A 196 0.07 -1.20 3.37
C HIS A 196 1.11 -2.12 2.74
N GLU A 197 2.08 -1.58 2.00
CA GLU A 197 3.07 -2.40 1.30
C GLU A 197 4.02 -3.13 2.25
N ILE A 198 4.32 -2.56 3.41
CA ILE A 198 5.16 -3.22 4.40
C ILE A 198 4.44 -4.42 5.01
N GLU A 199 3.11 -4.37 5.19
CA GLU A 199 2.31 -5.54 5.59
C GLU A 199 2.40 -6.67 4.55
N HIS A 200 2.35 -6.34 3.24
CA HIS A 200 2.59 -7.32 2.19
C HIS A 200 3.98 -7.94 2.28
N LEU A 201 5.01 -7.10 2.41
CA LEU A 201 6.38 -7.55 2.57
C LEU A 201 6.57 -8.46 3.80
N GLN A 202 5.91 -8.14 4.92
CA GLN A 202 5.91 -8.99 6.12
C GLN A 202 5.34 -10.36 5.81
N ASN A 203 4.12 -10.39 5.28
CA ASN A 203 3.42 -11.64 5.04
C ASN A 203 4.10 -12.52 3.98
N VAL A 204 4.59 -11.93 2.88
CA VAL A 204 5.29 -12.71 1.85
C VAL A 204 6.59 -13.29 2.36
N ARG A 205 7.32 -12.58 3.23
CA ARG A 205 8.56 -13.08 3.85
C ARG A 205 8.28 -14.15 4.91
N ASP A 206 7.19 -14.04 5.65
CA ASP A 206 6.77 -15.08 6.59
C ASP A 206 6.40 -16.37 5.85
N TYR A 207 5.67 -16.26 4.75
CA TYR A 207 5.37 -17.40 3.88
C TYR A 207 6.65 -17.98 3.26
N ASP A 208 7.55 -17.13 2.79
CA ASP A 208 8.82 -17.52 2.18
C ASP A 208 9.73 -18.32 3.12
N ARG A 209 9.66 -18.08 4.45
CA ARG A 209 10.35 -18.89 5.46
C ARG A 209 9.80 -20.31 5.57
N MET A 210 8.50 -20.51 5.32
CA MET A 210 7.87 -21.84 5.32
C MET A 210 8.25 -22.68 4.12
N LEU A 211 8.76 -22.04 3.05
CA LEU A 211 9.20 -22.71 1.83
C LEU A 211 10.66 -23.20 1.91
N LEU A 212 11.39 -22.92 2.99
CA LEU A 212 12.72 -23.48 3.19
C LEU A 212 12.61 -24.99 3.40
N PRO A 213 13.45 -25.82 2.73
CA PRO A 213 14.74 -25.51 2.11
C PRO A 213 14.74 -25.41 0.58
N LEU A 214 13.62 -25.07 -0.06
CA LEU A 214 13.54 -24.97 -1.53
C LEU A 214 14.55 -23.97 -2.12
N SER A 215 14.91 -24.18 -3.40
CA SER A 215 15.79 -23.26 -4.13
C SER A 215 15.14 -21.87 -4.27
N PRO A 216 15.93 -20.78 -4.39
CA PRO A 216 15.40 -19.44 -4.64
C PRO A 216 14.45 -19.38 -5.85
N GLU A 217 14.77 -20.10 -6.91
CA GLU A 217 13.98 -20.18 -8.15
C GLU A 217 12.64 -20.87 -7.91
N ASP A 218 12.62 -22.03 -7.23
CA ASP A 218 11.39 -22.75 -6.90
C ASP A 218 10.48 -21.89 -6.00
N ARG A 219 11.08 -21.19 -5.02
CA ARG A 219 10.35 -20.27 -4.13
C ARG A 219 9.74 -19.13 -4.91
N LEU A 220 10.49 -18.50 -5.82
CA LEU A 220 9.97 -17.46 -6.70
C LEU A 220 8.79 -17.96 -7.53
N ASP A 221 8.84 -19.17 -8.08
CA ASP A 221 7.75 -19.74 -8.87
C ASP A 221 6.51 -20.11 -8.04
N ILE A 222 6.68 -20.50 -6.77
CA ILE A 222 5.56 -20.64 -5.83
C ILE A 222 4.92 -19.28 -5.55
N HIS A 223 5.73 -18.25 -5.28
CA HIS A 223 5.23 -16.89 -5.07
C HIS A 223 4.50 -16.33 -6.29
N ARG A 224 5.03 -16.54 -7.50
CA ARG A 224 4.36 -16.13 -8.75
C ARG A 224 2.99 -16.76 -8.90
N ARG A 225 2.85 -18.06 -8.59
CA ARG A 225 1.56 -18.75 -8.61
C ARG A 225 0.60 -18.21 -7.55
N ARG A 226 1.10 -17.99 -6.32
CA ARG A 226 0.33 -17.40 -5.23
C ARG A 226 -0.19 -16.00 -5.58
N PHE A 227 0.65 -15.15 -6.17
CA PHE A 227 0.25 -13.79 -6.60
C PHE A 227 -0.75 -13.77 -7.76
N GLN A 228 -0.86 -14.85 -8.53
CA GLN A 228 -1.86 -15.01 -9.60
C GLN A 228 -3.19 -15.55 -9.09
N ASP A 229 -3.21 -16.17 -7.91
CA ASP A 229 -4.43 -16.68 -7.30
C ASP A 229 -5.28 -15.51 -6.77
N ILE A 230 -6.56 -15.49 -7.16
CA ILE A 230 -7.48 -14.39 -6.85
C ILE A 230 -7.88 -14.41 -5.37
N ASP A 231 -8.07 -15.58 -4.79
CA ASP A 231 -8.50 -15.71 -3.39
C ASP A 231 -7.34 -15.32 -2.47
N GLU A 232 -6.12 -15.76 -2.79
CA GLU A 232 -4.91 -15.33 -2.10
C GLU A 232 -4.70 -13.82 -2.24
N TYR A 233 -4.90 -13.25 -3.44
CA TYR A 233 -4.81 -11.81 -3.66
C TYR A 233 -5.80 -11.03 -2.78
N ILE A 234 -7.06 -11.44 -2.73
CA ILE A 234 -8.08 -10.77 -1.89
C ILE A 234 -7.71 -10.88 -0.41
N VAL A 235 -7.24 -12.04 0.04
CA VAL A 235 -6.80 -12.22 1.43
C VAL A 235 -5.61 -11.33 1.77
N GLU A 236 -4.65 -11.22 0.86
CA GLU A 236 -3.44 -10.42 1.01
C GLU A 236 -3.76 -8.94 1.13
N GLU A 237 -4.44 -8.38 0.13
CA GLU A 237 -4.87 -6.98 0.09
C GLU A 237 -5.76 -6.62 1.29
N SER A 238 -6.59 -7.57 1.73
CA SER A 238 -7.43 -7.37 2.90
C SER A 238 -6.64 -7.13 4.19
N ARG A 239 -5.45 -7.73 4.32
CA ARG A 239 -4.53 -7.46 5.44
C ARG A 239 -3.86 -6.10 5.27
N GLY A 240 -3.34 -5.82 4.07
CA GLY A 240 -2.68 -4.55 3.75
C GLY A 240 -3.58 -3.34 4.00
N TYR A 241 -4.79 -3.35 3.44
CA TYR A 241 -5.77 -2.28 3.66
C TYR A 241 -6.25 -2.18 5.11
N LYS A 242 -6.25 -3.28 5.89
CA LYS A 242 -6.52 -3.22 7.32
C LYS A 242 -5.41 -2.47 8.06
N ALA A 243 -4.14 -2.76 7.75
CA ALA A 243 -3.00 -2.07 8.34
C ALA A 243 -3.02 -0.57 7.98
N GLN A 244 -3.32 -0.25 6.72
CA GLN A 244 -3.51 1.13 6.23
C GLN A 244 -4.59 1.88 7.03
N ALA A 245 -5.79 1.29 7.17
CA ALA A 245 -6.89 1.88 7.93
C ALA A 245 -6.55 2.05 9.42
N GLY A 246 -5.87 1.08 10.03
CA GLY A 246 -5.38 1.18 11.40
C GLY A 246 -4.42 2.34 11.59
N ALA A 247 -3.44 2.47 10.68
CA ALA A 247 -2.49 3.57 10.68
C ALA A 247 -3.18 4.93 10.56
N TYR A 248 -4.18 5.04 9.68
CA TYR A 248 -4.97 6.27 9.55
C TYR A 248 -5.74 6.62 10.84
N ILE A 249 -6.45 5.66 11.45
CA ILE A 249 -7.21 5.88 12.70
C ILE A 249 -6.29 6.39 13.81
N TYR A 250 -5.13 5.76 14.00
CA TYR A 250 -4.13 6.20 14.97
C TYR A 250 -3.59 7.59 14.65
N HIS A 251 -3.28 7.85 13.38
CA HIS A 251 -2.72 9.13 12.96
C HIS A 251 -3.68 10.29 13.22
N VAL A 252 -4.96 10.14 12.85
CA VAL A 252 -6.00 11.14 13.14
C VAL A 252 -6.19 11.33 14.65
N GLY A 253 -6.18 10.23 15.42
CA GLY A 253 -6.28 10.28 16.88
C GLY A 253 -5.15 11.08 17.53
N LEU A 254 -3.90 10.80 17.15
CA LEU A 254 -2.72 11.47 17.71
C LEU A 254 -2.65 12.94 17.29
N LEU A 255 -3.07 13.30 16.07
CA LEU A 255 -3.04 14.69 15.60
C LEU A 255 -4.24 15.51 16.09
N GLY A 256 -5.35 14.87 16.45
CA GLY A 256 -6.61 15.53 16.83
C GLY A 256 -7.29 16.26 15.67
N ARG A 257 -6.86 16.00 14.42
CA ARG A 257 -7.42 16.56 13.19
C ARG A 257 -7.28 15.56 12.05
N ASP A 258 -8.16 15.68 11.07
CA ASP A 258 -8.13 14.83 9.89
C ASP A 258 -6.86 15.13 9.09
N SER A 259 -6.09 14.09 8.77
CA SER A 259 -4.74 14.21 8.20
C SER A 259 -4.67 13.87 6.71
N THR A 260 -5.62 13.09 6.18
CA THR A 260 -5.65 12.65 4.77
C THR A 260 -7.08 12.51 4.24
N GLY A 261 -7.23 12.54 2.90
CA GLY A 261 -8.48 12.74 2.16
C GLY A 261 -9.56 11.65 2.32
N SER A 262 -10.64 11.79 1.54
CA SER A 262 -11.87 10.99 1.68
C SER A 262 -11.69 9.48 1.53
N GLU A 263 -10.61 9.02 0.88
CA GLU A 263 -10.39 7.60 0.60
C GLU A 263 -9.92 6.79 1.81
N ASP A 264 -8.97 7.31 2.60
CA ASP A 264 -8.50 6.64 3.83
C ASP A 264 -9.56 6.70 4.92
N GLU A 265 -10.31 7.80 4.98
CA GLU A 265 -11.46 7.95 5.88
C GLU A 265 -12.53 6.88 5.59
N GLU A 266 -12.87 6.69 4.31
CA GLU A 266 -13.79 5.67 3.85
C GLU A 266 -13.32 4.25 4.23
N LEU A 267 -12.03 3.98 4.01
CA LEU A 267 -11.40 2.71 4.34
C LEU A 267 -11.49 2.42 5.84
N ALA A 268 -11.16 3.41 6.67
CA ALA A 268 -11.20 3.31 8.12
C ALA A 268 -12.62 3.07 8.66
N VAL A 269 -13.60 3.84 8.18
CA VAL A 269 -15.01 3.66 8.56
C VAL A 269 -15.49 2.26 8.23
N THR A 270 -15.20 1.79 7.01
CA THR A 270 -15.65 0.47 6.58
C THR A 270 -14.99 -0.65 7.37
N LEU A 271 -13.71 -0.51 7.72
CA LEU A 271 -13.02 -1.45 8.62
C LEU A 271 -13.68 -1.48 10.01
N ILE A 272 -14.01 -0.32 10.59
CA ILE A 272 -14.66 -0.23 11.90
C ILE A 272 -16.03 -0.92 11.86
N GLN A 273 -16.85 -0.59 10.86
CA GLN A 273 -18.20 -1.14 10.70
C GLN A 273 -18.21 -2.65 10.44
N SER A 274 -17.19 -3.17 9.75
CA SER A 274 -17.03 -4.61 9.49
C SER A 274 -16.42 -5.39 10.67
N GLY A 275 -16.19 -4.74 11.81
CA GLY A 275 -15.72 -5.39 13.05
C GLY A 275 -14.20 -5.47 13.21
N ARG A 276 -13.43 -4.72 12.40
CA ARG A 276 -11.95 -4.58 12.47
C ARG A 276 -11.18 -5.87 12.14
N ARG A 277 -11.77 -6.72 11.32
CA ARG A 277 -11.25 -8.04 10.97
C ARG A 277 -10.94 -8.14 9.49
N ALA A 278 -9.68 -8.45 9.14
CA ALA A 278 -9.26 -8.66 7.75
C ALA A 278 -9.91 -9.91 7.11
N ASP A 279 -10.44 -10.82 7.92
CA ASP A 279 -11.19 -11.99 7.48
C ASP A 279 -12.71 -11.77 7.45
N SER A 280 -13.19 -10.57 7.81
CA SER A 280 -14.62 -10.25 7.76
C SER A 280 -15.16 -10.34 6.33
N PRO A 281 -16.25 -11.09 6.08
CA PRO A 281 -16.87 -11.16 4.76
C PRO A 281 -17.28 -9.79 4.21
N ASP A 282 -17.81 -8.91 5.07
CA ASP A 282 -18.25 -7.57 4.67
C ASP A 282 -17.08 -6.68 4.26
N TRP A 283 -15.95 -6.81 4.98
CA TRP A 283 -14.71 -6.12 4.65
C TRP A 283 -14.16 -6.57 3.30
N ARG A 284 -14.02 -7.88 3.09
CA ARG A 284 -13.53 -8.44 1.83
C ARG A 284 -14.44 -8.08 0.66
N LYS A 285 -15.76 -8.12 0.87
CA LYS A 285 -16.74 -7.72 -0.14
C LYS A 285 -16.55 -6.26 -0.54
N TYR A 286 -16.42 -5.35 0.44
CA TYR A 286 -16.17 -3.94 0.16
C TYR A 286 -14.90 -3.74 -0.66
N LEU A 287 -13.79 -4.40 -0.27
CA LEU A 287 -12.52 -4.32 -1.00
C LEU A 287 -12.65 -4.83 -2.42
N VAL A 288 -13.28 -6.01 -2.61
CA VAL A 288 -13.55 -6.54 -3.95
C VAL A 288 -14.30 -5.53 -4.78
N GLU A 289 -15.41 -4.98 -4.29
CA GLU A 289 -16.28 -4.09 -5.04
C GLU A 289 -15.67 -2.71 -5.37
N ASN A 290 -14.78 -2.20 -4.51
CA ASN A 290 -14.35 -0.79 -4.58
C ASN A 290 -12.84 -0.59 -4.78
N ARG A 291 -12.01 -1.59 -4.45
CA ARG A 291 -10.54 -1.46 -4.47
C ARG A 291 -9.86 -2.47 -5.39
N LEU A 292 -10.35 -3.71 -5.44
CA LEU A 292 -9.65 -4.82 -6.09
C LEU A 292 -10.15 -5.17 -7.50
N GLN A 293 -11.19 -4.50 -8.00
CA GLN A 293 -11.85 -4.84 -9.27
C GLN A 293 -10.88 -4.99 -10.45
N GLU A 294 -9.94 -4.07 -10.60
CA GLU A 294 -9.02 -4.07 -11.72
C GLU A 294 -7.89 -5.11 -11.53
N GLY A 295 -7.39 -5.28 -10.30
CA GLY A 295 -6.47 -6.37 -9.95
C GLY A 295 -7.07 -7.76 -10.18
N ILE A 296 -8.37 -7.92 -9.96
CA ILE A 296 -9.13 -9.15 -10.27
C ILE A 296 -9.24 -9.34 -11.78
N LYS A 297 -9.72 -8.33 -12.52
CA LYS A 297 -9.83 -8.39 -13.99
C LYS A 297 -8.51 -8.72 -14.67
N ALA A 298 -7.41 -8.13 -14.21
CA ALA A 298 -6.09 -8.37 -14.77
C ALA A 298 -5.62 -9.82 -14.58
N ARG A 299 -5.89 -10.42 -13.41
CA ARG A 299 -5.59 -11.84 -13.13
C ARG A 299 -6.49 -12.78 -13.92
N GLU A 300 -7.78 -12.46 -14.05
CA GLU A 300 -8.71 -13.22 -14.88
C GLU A 300 -8.30 -13.22 -16.35
N LYS A 301 -7.86 -12.07 -16.88
CA LYS A 301 -7.33 -11.95 -18.25
C LYS A 301 -6.11 -12.86 -18.44
N LYS A 302 -5.11 -12.81 -17.55
CA LYS A 302 -3.94 -13.71 -17.63
C LYS A 302 -4.31 -15.18 -17.59
N LYS A 303 -5.26 -15.57 -16.73
CA LYS A 303 -5.75 -16.95 -16.64
C LYS A 303 -6.41 -17.40 -17.95
N SER A 304 -7.04 -16.48 -18.69
CA SER A 304 -7.61 -16.76 -20.01
C SER A 304 -6.54 -16.91 -21.10
N GLU A 305 -5.48 -16.09 -21.06
CA GLU A 305 -4.36 -16.14 -22.02
C GLU A 305 -3.50 -17.40 -21.82
N GLN A 306 -3.23 -17.81 -20.58
CA GLN A 306 -2.55 -19.08 -20.30
C GLN A 306 -3.34 -20.32 -20.72
N LYS A 307 -4.67 -20.23 -20.78
CA LYS A 307 -5.51 -21.34 -21.27
C LYS A 307 -5.56 -21.43 -22.79
N SER A 308 -5.38 -20.32 -23.51
CA SER A 308 -5.34 -20.33 -24.98
C SER A 308 -4.04 -20.89 -25.56
N ASP A 309 -2.96 -20.93 -24.78
CA ASP A 309 -1.68 -21.53 -25.18
C ASP A 309 -1.65 -23.06 -25.01
N ILE A 310 -2.73 -23.65 -24.49
CA ILE A 310 -2.95 -25.10 -24.38
C ILE A 310 -4.00 -25.51 -25.41
N ILE A 311 -3.71 -25.30 -26.70
CA ILE A 311 -4.36 -26.07 -27.75
C ILE A 311 -3.51 -27.32 -27.93
N PRO A 312 -4.00 -28.52 -27.58
CA PRO A 312 -3.31 -29.74 -28.00
C PRO A 312 -3.35 -29.77 -29.52
N THR A 313 -2.19 -29.65 -30.16
CA THR A 313 -2.00 -30.14 -31.52
C THR A 313 -2.16 -31.65 -31.44
N HIS A 314 -3.40 -32.11 -31.58
CA HIS A 314 -3.68 -33.49 -31.94
C HIS A 314 -3.22 -33.65 -33.39
N ASP A 315 -2.10 -34.35 -33.56
CA ASP A 315 -1.82 -35.13 -34.77
C ASP A 315 -2.91 -36.20 -34.98
#